data_AF-A0A3M1NCY2-F1
#
_entry.id   AF-A0A3M1NCY2-F1
#
_cell.length_a   1.000
_cell.length_b   1.000
_cell.length_c   1.000
_cell.angle_alpha   90.00
_cell.angle_beta   90.00
_cell.angle_gamma   90.00
#
_symmetry.space_group_name_H-M   'P 1'
#
loop_
_entity.id
_entity.type
_entity.pdbx_description
1 polymer ?
#
loop_
_entity_poly.entity_id
_entity_poly.type
_entity_poly.pdbx_seq_one_letter_code
_entity_poly.pdbx_strand_id
1 'polypeptide(L)'
;AKHVEGFNRFLDEVAGTPDDLSPYFTGAYRRLFFEEQPRALNRLRVDASPVALAEASVTYQMITEGVLAETGYHAYYTVLEGHGLLPGMQHLVRQIQRDESRHIGYGVFLLSRLVAEHGEVVWNAIEARMEVLLPIALQHIQETLAPYGEDVPFGVKVDDFLAFGLAQFQKRLQRIEKARRQSLEAVLYGTAHPAGA
;
A
#
# COMPACT_ATOMS: atom_id res chain seq x y z
N ALA A 1 -6.88 -4.50 12.70
CA ALA A 1 -7.88 -4.49 13.81
C ALA A 1 -7.95 -3.12 14.48
N LYS A 2 -6.93 -2.67 15.24
CA LYS A 2 -6.96 -1.36 15.92
C LYS A 2 -7.17 -0.16 14.99
N HIS A 3 -6.66 -0.22 13.75
CA HIS A 3 -6.92 0.85 12.78
C HIS A 3 -8.40 0.95 12.41
N VAL A 4 -9.07 -0.20 12.23
CA VAL A 4 -10.53 -0.27 11.99
C VAL A 4 -11.29 0.33 13.17
N GLU A 5 -10.93 -0.03 14.41
CA GLU A 5 -11.51 0.55 15.62
C GLU A 5 -11.34 2.08 15.64
N GLY A 6 -10.13 2.58 15.34
CA GLY A 6 -9.84 4.01 15.31
C GLY A 6 -10.68 4.78 14.29
N PHE A 7 -10.81 4.27 13.07
CA PHE A 7 -11.66 4.88 12.04
C PHE A 7 -13.15 4.81 12.41
N ASN A 8 -13.64 3.69 12.96
CA ASN A 8 -15.03 3.57 13.39
C ASN A 8 -15.36 4.58 14.49
N ARG A 9 -14.50 4.74 15.49
CA ARG A 9 -14.71 5.76 16.53
C ARG A 9 -14.78 7.18 15.97
N PHE A 10 -13.97 7.50 14.96
CA PHE A 10 -14.08 8.79 14.28
C PHE A 10 -15.42 8.95 13.55
N LEU A 11 -15.84 7.92 12.81
CA LEU A 11 -17.11 7.93 12.07
C LEU A 11 -18.32 8.09 13.01
N ASP A 12 -18.31 7.37 14.14
CA ASP A 12 -19.40 7.35 15.12
C ASP A 12 -19.42 8.62 15.98
N GLU A 13 -18.28 9.00 16.56
CA GLU A 13 -18.21 10.06 17.59
C GLU A 13 -18.10 11.47 16.98
N VAL A 14 -17.61 11.60 15.74
CA VAL A 14 -17.30 12.92 15.13
C VAL A 14 -18.07 13.16 13.83
N ALA A 15 -18.00 12.24 12.87
CA ALA A 15 -18.63 12.46 11.56
C ALA A 15 -20.15 12.30 11.61
N GLY A 16 -20.69 11.49 12.54
CA GLY A 16 -22.12 11.20 12.62
C GLY A 16 -22.66 10.58 11.33
N THR A 17 -21.79 9.83 10.63
CA THR A 17 -22.07 9.24 9.32
C THR A 17 -23.13 8.13 9.41
N PRO A 18 -23.90 7.86 8.33
CA PRO A 18 -24.89 6.79 8.33
C PRO A 18 -24.21 5.40 8.36
N ASP A 19 -24.96 4.39 8.80
CA ASP A 19 -24.49 3.01 8.93
C ASP A 19 -23.97 2.39 7.59
N ASP A 20 -24.42 2.90 6.43
CA ASP A 20 -23.97 2.42 5.11
C ASP A 20 -23.11 3.45 4.35
N LEU A 21 -21.81 3.14 4.25
CA LEU A 21 -20.83 3.89 3.45
C LEU A 21 -20.52 3.23 2.10
N SER A 22 -21.21 2.14 1.74
CA SER A 22 -21.00 1.41 0.48
C SER A 22 -21.15 2.24 -0.80
N PRO A 23 -21.94 3.33 -0.84
CA PRO A 23 -21.97 4.23 -1.99
C PRO A 23 -20.62 4.88 -2.32
N TYR A 24 -19.68 4.99 -1.38
CA TYR A 24 -18.34 5.52 -1.61
C TYR A 24 -17.37 4.51 -2.25
N PHE A 25 -17.76 3.24 -2.36
CA PHE A 25 -16.90 2.21 -2.97
C PHE A 25 -16.98 2.26 -4.50
N THR A 26 -15.97 2.88 -5.10
CA THR A 26 -15.80 3.01 -6.55
C THR A 26 -15.49 1.67 -7.24
N GLY A 27 -15.47 1.66 -8.57
CA GLY A 27 -15.17 0.46 -9.35
C GLY A 27 -13.77 -0.09 -9.06
N ALA A 28 -12.75 0.77 -9.09
CA ALA A 28 -11.37 0.39 -8.78
C ALA A 28 -11.19 -0.02 -7.31
N TYR A 29 -11.90 0.62 -6.37
CA TYR A 29 -11.91 0.19 -4.97
C TYR A 29 -12.41 -1.24 -4.84
N ARG A 30 -13.57 -1.55 -5.42
CA ARG A 30 -14.15 -2.91 -5.39
C ARG A 30 -13.23 -3.93 -6.06
N ARG A 31 -12.68 -3.58 -7.22
CA ARG A 31 -11.73 -4.45 -7.92
C ARG A 31 -10.52 -4.78 -7.04
N LEU A 32 -9.94 -3.79 -6.39
CA LEU A 32 -8.75 -4.03 -5.58
C LEU A 32 -9.06 -4.76 -4.27
N PHE A 33 -10.01 -4.24 -3.48
CA PHE A 33 -10.25 -4.69 -2.11
C PHE A 33 -11.22 -5.87 -1.99
N PHE A 34 -12.14 -6.06 -2.95
CA PHE A 34 -13.11 -7.16 -2.90
C PHE A 34 -12.75 -8.31 -3.84
N GLU A 35 -11.90 -8.09 -4.84
CA GLU A 35 -11.50 -9.13 -5.79
C GLU A 35 -10.00 -9.45 -5.71
N GLU A 36 -9.12 -8.51 -6.08
CA GLU A 36 -7.69 -8.76 -6.23
C GLU A 36 -7.00 -9.17 -4.92
N GLN A 37 -7.23 -8.41 -3.84
CA GLN A 37 -6.62 -8.67 -2.54
C GLN A 37 -7.16 -9.97 -1.90
N PRO A 38 -8.50 -10.20 -1.79
CA PRO A 38 -9.02 -11.47 -1.28
C PRO A 38 -8.58 -12.67 -2.13
N ARG A 39 -8.54 -12.55 -3.46
CA ARG A 39 -8.09 -13.63 -4.34
C ARG A 39 -6.63 -13.99 -4.07
N ALA A 40 -5.75 -13.00 -4.00
CA ALA A 40 -4.32 -13.23 -3.77
C ALA A 40 -4.05 -13.84 -2.38
N LEU A 41 -4.69 -13.33 -1.32
CA LEU A 41 -4.52 -13.85 0.03
C LEU A 41 -5.18 -15.21 0.24
N ASN A 42 -6.38 -15.44 -0.29
CA ASN A 42 -7.07 -16.73 -0.12
C ASN A 42 -6.40 -17.87 -0.88
N ARG A 43 -5.71 -17.57 -2.00
CA ARG A 43 -4.87 -18.55 -2.72
C ARG A 43 -3.86 -19.23 -1.78
N LEU A 44 -3.31 -18.50 -0.81
CA LEU A 44 -2.33 -19.02 0.15
C LEU A 44 -2.86 -20.15 1.05
N ARG A 45 -4.18 -20.33 1.13
CA ARG A 45 -4.78 -21.45 1.88
C ARG A 45 -4.52 -22.81 1.22
N VAL A 46 -4.23 -22.82 -0.08
CA VAL A 46 -4.05 -24.04 -0.88
C VAL A 46 -2.74 -24.06 -1.69
N ASP A 47 -2.08 -22.92 -1.84
CA ASP A 47 -0.82 -22.76 -2.55
C ASP A 47 0.13 -21.84 -1.78
N ALA A 48 1.10 -22.44 -1.09
CA ALA A 48 2.14 -21.75 -0.34
C ALA A 48 3.46 -21.61 -1.13
N SER A 49 3.40 -21.66 -2.47
CA SER A 49 4.60 -21.48 -3.29
C SER A 49 5.20 -20.08 -3.13
N PRO A 50 6.53 -19.92 -3.35
CA PRO A 50 7.19 -18.61 -3.30
C PRO A 50 6.54 -17.55 -4.20
N VAL A 51 6.05 -17.96 -5.38
CA VAL A 51 5.34 -17.09 -6.33
C VAL A 51 4.01 -16.63 -5.75
N ALA A 52 3.20 -17.53 -5.20
CA ALA A 52 1.92 -17.16 -4.59
C ALA A 52 2.12 -16.22 -3.39
N LEU A 53 3.12 -16.50 -2.54
CA LEU A 53 3.50 -15.64 -1.41
C LEU A 53 3.93 -14.25 -1.89
N ALA A 54 4.74 -14.17 -2.96
CA ALA A 54 5.19 -12.91 -3.51
C ALA A 54 4.03 -12.08 -4.08
N GLU A 55 3.15 -12.68 -4.88
CA GLU A 55 1.97 -12.00 -5.43
C GLU A 55 1.04 -11.47 -4.33
N ALA A 56 0.84 -12.25 -3.26
CA ALA A 56 0.06 -11.85 -2.11
C ALA A 56 0.69 -10.68 -1.34
N SER A 57 1.99 -10.75 -1.06
CA SER A 57 2.73 -9.68 -0.38
C SER A 57 2.79 -8.40 -1.21
N VAL A 58 2.95 -8.50 -2.54
CA VAL A 58 2.83 -7.35 -3.46
C VAL A 58 1.46 -6.71 -3.37
N THR A 59 0.39 -7.51 -3.47
CA THR A 59 -0.98 -6.99 -3.47
C THR A 59 -1.29 -6.25 -2.17
N TYR A 60 -0.89 -6.83 -1.03
CA TYR A 60 -1.20 -6.29 0.29
C TYR A 60 -0.19 -5.22 0.74
N GLN A 61 1.07 -5.60 0.98
CA GLN A 61 2.03 -4.69 1.59
C GLN A 61 2.56 -3.62 0.61
N MET A 62 2.73 -3.96 -0.68
CA MET A 62 3.32 -3.00 -1.62
C MET A 62 2.28 -2.07 -2.22
N ILE A 63 1.15 -2.58 -2.69
CA ILE A 63 0.12 -1.77 -3.34
C ILE A 63 -0.87 -1.18 -2.33
N THR A 64 -1.54 -2.01 -1.53
CA THR A 64 -2.53 -1.51 -0.58
C THR A 64 -1.90 -0.62 0.49
N GLU A 65 -0.89 -1.09 1.21
CA GLU A 65 -0.25 -0.30 2.27
C GLU A 65 0.80 0.66 1.69
N GLY A 66 1.69 0.14 0.84
CA GLY A 66 2.86 0.87 0.36
C GLY A 66 2.58 1.98 -0.67
N VAL A 67 1.42 1.95 -1.34
CA VAL A 67 1.00 2.98 -2.31
C VAL A 67 -0.27 3.67 -1.84
N LEU A 68 -1.38 2.94 -1.70
CA LEU A 68 -2.68 3.58 -1.46
C LEU A 68 -2.82 4.17 -0.06
N ALA A 69 -2.41 3.43 0.98
CA ALA A 69 -2.48 3.96 2.34
C ALA A 69 -1.57 5.18 2.52
N GLU A 70 -0.33 5.11 1.99
CA GLU A 70 0.60 6.25 1.98
C GLU A 70 0.04 7.48 1.24
N THR A 71 -0.60 7.29 0.08
CA THR A 71 -1.30 8.38 -0.63
C THR A 71 -2.50 8.91 0.17
N GLY A 72 -3.24 8.05 0.86
CA GLY A 72 -4.32 8.45 1.76
C GLY A 72 -3.82 9.28 2.96
N TYR A 73 -2.68 8.92 3.55
CA TYR A 73 -2.07 9.73 4.61
C TYR A 73 -1.63 11.10 4.09
N HIS A 74 -1.07 11.15 2.88
CA HIS A 74 -0.78 12.42 2.22
C HIS A 74 -2.05 13.28 2.08
N ALA A 75 -3.21 12.68 1.79
CA ALA A 75 -4.48 13.40 1.73
C ALA A 75 -4.86 14.01 3.08
N TYR A 76 -4.73 13.24 4.17
CA TYR A 76 -4.98 13.74 5.51
C TYR A 76 -4.05 14.89 5.90
N TYR A 77 -2.78 14.86 5.52
CA TYR A 77 -1.85 15.96 5.80
C TYR A 77 -2.20 17.21 4.98
N THR A 78 -2.47 17.05 3.69
CA THR A 78 -2.84 18.18 2.81
C THR A 78 -4.14 18.85 3.26
N VAL A 79 -5.15 18.06 3.63
CA VAL A 79 -6.47 18.58 3.99
C VAL A 79 -6.55 18.99 5.45
N LEU A 80 -6.18 18.13 6.40
CA LEU A 80 -6.40 18.38 7.83
C LEU A 80 -5.25 19.17 8.46
N GLU A 81 -4.01 18.75 8.24
CA GLU A 81 -2.86 19.40 8.86
C GLU A 81 -2.61 20.78 8.25
N GLY A 82 -2.67 20.90 6.92
CA GLY A 82 -2.54 22.17 6.20
C GLY A 82 -3.55 23.25 6.61
N HIS A 83 -4.71 22.85 7.16
CA HIS A 83 -5.78 23.76 7.57
C HIS A 83 -6.02 23.79 9.09
N GLY A 84 -5.20 23.09 9.89
CA GLY A 84 -5.35 23.06 11.36
C GLY A 84 -6.65 22.40 11.85
N LEU A 85 -7.17 21.41 11.11
CA LEU A 85 -8.46 20.75 11.39
C LEU A 85 -8.29 19.39 12.05
N LEU A 86 -9.26 19.00 12.88
CA LEU A 86 -9.41 17.64 13.42
C LEU A 86 -8.11 17.05 14.02
N PRO A 87 -7.51 17.68 15.06
CA PRO A 87 -6.22 17.26 15.59
C PRO A 87 -6.20 15.81 16.11
N GLY A 88 -7.34 15.29 16.59
CA GLY A 88 -7.50 13.89 16.97
C GLY A 88 -7.35 12.94 15.78
N MET A 89 -7.93 13.28 14.63
CA MET A 89 -7.80 12.51 13.40
C MET A 89 -6.37 12.54 12.87
N GLN A 90 -5.73 13.71 12.89
CA GLN A 90 -4.31 13.81 12.52
C GLN A 90 -3.41 12.94 13.42
N HIS A 91 -3.67 12.92 14.73
CA HIS A 91 -2.95 12.05 15.65
C HIS A 91 -3.16 10.58 15.32
N LEU A 92 -4.40 10.16 15.08
CA LEU A 92 -4.74 8.80 14.67
C LEU A 92 -3.95 8.40 13.40
N VAL A 93 -4.01 9.21 12.34
CA VAL A 93 -3.30 8.96 11.08
C VAL A 93 -1.80 8.79 11.29
N ARG A 94 -1.17 9.62 12.13
CA ARG A 94 0.26 9.48 12.46
C ARG A 94 0.58 8.17 13.19
N GLN A 95 -0.30 7.72 14.09
CA GLN A 95 -0.11 6.41 14.76
C GLN A 95 -0.25 5.25 13.78
N ILE A 96 -1.25 5.31 12.89
CA ILE A 96 -1.48 4.30 11.87
C ILE A 96 -0.28 4.24 10.92
N GLN A 97 0.17 5.38 10.37
CA GLN A 97 1.31 5.42 9.47
C GLN A 97 2.61 4.89 10.12
N ARG A 98 2.80 5.16 11.43
CA ARG A 98 3.92 4.58 12.19
C ARG A 98 3.86 3.05 12.21
N ASP A 99 2.67 2.47 12.32
CA ASP A 99 2.48 1.02 12.22
C ASP A 99 2.75 0.52 10.79
N GLU A 100 2.22 1.19 9.78
CA GLU A 100 2.40 0.82 8.37
C GLU A 100 3.87 0.81 7.93
N SER A 101 4.71 1.66 8.50
CA SER A 101 6.15 1.62 8.23
C SER A 101 6.76 0.23 8.50
N ARG A 102 6.25 -0.50 9.50
CA ARG A 102 6.70 -1.85 9.84
C ARG A 102 6.07 -2.89 8.94
N HIS A 103 4.81 -2.72 8.52
CA HIS A 103 4.15 -3.65 7.59
C HIS A 103 4.81 -3.61 6.21
N ILE A 104 5.03 -2.40 5.69
CA ILE A 104 5.78 -2.19 4.44
C ILE A 104 7.21 -2.71 4.59
N GLY A 105 7.86 -2.46 5.74
CA GLY A 105 9.20 -2.99 6.04
C GLY A 105 9.25 -4.52 5.96
N TYR A 106 8.27 -5.20 6.55
CA TYR A 106 8.14 -6.65 6.46
C TYR A 106 7.89 -7.13 5.03
N GLY A 107 7.00 -6.48 4.28
CA GLY A 107 6.74 -6.83 2.88
C GLY A 107 7.98 -6.71 2.01
N VAL A 108 8.75 -5.62 2.15
CA VAL A 108 10.04 -5.47 1.45
C VAL A 108 10.99 -6.60 1.84
N PHE A 109 11.16 -6.87 3.14
CA PHE A 109 12.01 -7.97 3.60
C PHE A 109 11.60 -9.33 3.02
N LEU A 110 10.32 -9.67 3.09
CA LEU A 110 9.79 -10.93 2.58
C LEU A 110 10.05 -11.08 1.09
N LEU A 111 9.71 -10.06 0.29
CA LEU A 111 9.92 -10.08 -1.16
C LEU A 111 11.40 -10.15 -1.51
N SER A 112 12.25 -9.36 -0.84
CA SER A 112 13.70 -9.43 -1.02
C SER A 112 14.27 -10.81 -0.71
N ARG A 113 13.81 -11.45 0.37
CA ARG A 113 14.21 -12.80 0.75
C ARG A 113 13.79 -13.83 -0.30
N LEU A 114 12.53 -13.79 -0.75
CA LEU A 114 12.02 -14.71 -1.76
C LEU A 114 12.76 -14.56 -3.10
N VAL A 115 13.11 -13.33 -3.50
CA VAL A 115 13.95 -13.09 -4.69
C VAL A 115 15.35 -13.66 -4.51
N ALA A 116 15.98 -13.45 -3.36
CA ALA A 116 17.32 -13.98 -3.08
C ALA A 116 17.34 -15.53 -2.98
N GLU A 117 16.26 -16.16 -2.52
CA GLU A 117 16.12 -17.62 -2.38
C GLU A 117 15.77 -18.32 -3.70
N HIS A 118 14.92 -17.70 -4.52
CA HIS A 118 14.30 -18.37 -5.67
C HIS A 118 14.63 -17.71 -7.03
N GLY A 119 15.30 -16.57 -7.03
CA GLY A 119 15.79 -15.90 -8.24
C GLY A 119 14.69 -15.32 -9.13
N GLU A 120 14.96 -15.33 -10.44
CA GLU A 120 14.18 -14.58 -11.45
C GLU A 120 12.71 -15.00 -11.54
N VAL A 121 12.36 -16.26 -11.22
CA VAL A 121 10.96 -16.69 -11.26
C VAL A 121 10.07 -15.91 -10.27
N VAL A 122 10.59 -15.60 -9.09
CA VAL A 122 9.87 -14.79 -8.10
C VAL A 122 9.92 -13.31 -8.49
N TRP A 123 11.07 -12.82 -8.97
CA TRP A 123 11.18 -11.44 -9.44
C TRP A 123 10.16 -11.12 -10.54
N ASN A 124 10.07 -11.98 -11.57
CA ASN A 124 9.13 -11.78 -12.67
C ASN A 124 7.66 -11.80 -12.19
N ALA A 125 7.33 -12.64 -11.20
CA ALA A 125 6.00 -12.63 -10.60
C ALA A 125 5.70 -11.33 -9.84
N ILE A 126 6.69 -10.79 -9.12
CA ILE A 126 6.57 -9.50 -8.42
C ILE A 126 6.33 -8.37 -9.42
N GLU A 127 7.18 -8.28 -10.44
CA GLU A 127 7.11 -7.24 -11.47
C GLU A 127 5.77 -7.29 -12.21
N ALA A 128 5.40 -8.46 -12.73
CA ALA A 128 4.12 -8.65 -13.40
C ALA A 128 2.93 -8.30 -12.51
N ARG A 129 2.98 -8.66 -11.21
CA ARG A 129 1.90 -8.33 -10.28
C ARG A 129 1.82 -6.83 -9.98
N MET A 130 2.96 -6.17 -9.83
CA MET A 130 3.05 -4.72 -9.66
C MET A 130 2.48 -3.99 -10.89
N GLU A 131 2.82 -4.43 -12.10
CA GLU A 131 2.31 -3.87 -13.36
C GLU A 131 0.79 -4.03 -13.50
N VAL A 132 0.24 -5.20 -13.14
CA VAL A 132 -1.20 -5.45 -13.16
C VAL A 132 -1.96 -4.54 -12.19
N LEU A 133 -1.39 -4.27 -11.01
CA LEU A 133 -2.08 -3.52 -9.96
C LEU A 133 -1.90 -2.00 -10.05
N LEU A 134 -0.82 -1.51 -10.68
CA LEU A 134 -0.58 -0.08 -10.86
C LEU A 134 -1.77 0.68 -11.49
N PRO A 135 -2.33 0.27 -12.65
CA PRO A 135 -3.44 1.00 -13.24
C PRO A 135 -4.67 1.01 -12.34
N ILE A 136 -4.93 -0.06 -11.59
CA ILE A 136 -6.04 -0.14 -10.64
C ILE A 136 -5.83 0.85 -9.48
N ALA A 137 -4.60 0.95 -8.96
CA ALA A 137 -4.28 1.89 -7.89
C ALA A 137 -4.41 3.36 -8.35
N LEU A 138 -3.95 3.69 -9.55
CA LEU A 138 -4.10 5.04 -10.12
C LEU A 138 -5.56 5.38 -10.41
N GLN A 139 -6.32 4.43 -10.96
CA GLN A 139 -7.75 4.59 -11.19
C GLN A 139 -8.50 4.79 -9.87
N HIS A 140 -8.13 4.09 -8.79
CA HIS A 140 -8.72 4.31 -7.47
C HIS A 140 -8.50 5.74 -6.97
N ILE A 141 -7.30 6.31 -7.14
CA ILE A 141 -7.02 7.71 -6.77
C ILE A 141 -7.91 8.66 -7.59
N GLN A 142 -8.02 8.44 -8.90
CA GLN A 142 -8.86 9.25 -9.78
C GLN A 142 -10.34 9.18 -9.40
N GLU A 143 -10.88 7.98 -9.26
CA GLU A 143 -12.30 7.76 -8.96
C GLU A 143 -12.70 8.30 -7.58
N THR A 144 -11.78 8.30 -6.61
CA THR A 144 -12.02 8.86 -5.28
C THR A 144 -12.26 10.37 -5.33
N LEU A 145 -11.58 11.07 -6.24
CA LEU A 145 -11.66 12.52 -6.38
C LEU A 145 -12.65 12.97 -7.47
N ALA A 146 -13.02 12.08 -8.39
CA ALA A 146 -13.93 12.36 -9.50
C ALA A 146 -15.27 13.00 -9.11
N PRO A 147 -15.93 12.65 -7.98
CA PRO A 147 -17.19 13.27 -7.58
C PRO A 147 -17.10 14.79 -7.33
N TYR A 148 -15.91 15.33 -7.11
CA TYR A 148 -15.69 16.76 -6.87
C TYR A 148 -15.49 17.57 -8.15
N GLY A 149 -15.36 16.92 -9.33
CA GLY A 149 -15.13 17.61 -10.60
C GLY A 149 -13.79 18.36 -10.65
N GLU A 150 -13.78 19.54 -11.27
CA GLU A 150 -12.57 20.37 -11.42
C GLU A 150 -12.22 21.16 -10.14
N ASP A 151 -13.19 21.42 -9.27
CA ASP A 151 -13.02 22.23 -8.05
C ASP A 151 -12.99 21.32 -6.81
N VAL A 152 -11.89 20.58 -6.67
CA VAL A 152 -11.71 19.70 -5.51
C VAL A 152 -11.48 20.56 -4.25
N PRO A 153 -12.24 20.33 -3.15
CA PRO A 153 -12.09 21.10 -1.93
C PRO A 153 -10.67 21.13 -1.36
N PHE A 154 -10.38 22.13 -0.53
CA PHE A 154 -9.10 22.29 0.17
C PHE A 154 -7.89 22.51 -0.76
N GLY A 155 -8.12 22.93 -2.00
CA GLY A 155 -7.06 23.19 -2.98
C GLY A 155 -6.34 21.92 -3.45
N VAL A 156 -6.95 20.75 -3.28
CA VAL A 156 -6.42 19.47 -3.73
C VAL A 156 -6.36 19.44 -5.25
N LYS A 157 -5.26 18.93 -5.81
CA LYS A 157 -5.14 18.66 -7.24
C LYS A 157 -4.99 17.16 -7.47
N VAL A 158 -5.83 16.59 -8.32
CA VAL A 158 -5.81 15.16 -8.64
C VAL A 158 -4.41 14.72 -9.12
N ASP A 159 -3.77 15.55 -9.95
CA ASP A 159 -2.43 15.27 -10.49
C ASP A 159 -1.36 15.14 -9.40
N ASP A 160 -1.45 15.92 -8.32
CA ASP A 160 -0.48 15.83 -7.22
C ASP A 160 -0.59 14.48 -6.50
N PHE A 161 -1.82 13.97 -6.33
CA PHE A 161 -2.08 12.66 -5.71
C PHE A 161 -1.68 11.51 -6.62
N LEU A 162 -1.91 11.62 -7.93
CA LEU A 162 -1.45 10.64 -8.90
C LEU A 162 0.09 10.57 -8.95
N ALA A 163 0.74 11.73 -8.98
CA ALA A 163 2.20 11.82 -8.95
C ALA A 163 2.77 11.24 -7.65
N PHE A 164 2.15 11.54 -6.50
CA PHE A 164 2.56 10.98 -5.22
C PHE A 164 2.41 9.44 -5.19
N GLY A 165 1.27 8.92 -5.64
CA GLY A 165 1.03 7.47 -5.71
C GLY A 165 2.03 6.77 -6.63
N LEU A 166 2.31 7.34 -7.80
CA LEU A 166 3.32 6.80 -8.72
C LEU A 166 4.73 6.82 -8.11
N ALA A 167 5.09 7.90 -7.39
CA ALA A 167 6.37 7.99 -6.70
C ALA A 167 6.50 6.93 -5.59
N GLN A 168 5.43 6.67 -4.82
CA GLN A 168 5.42 5.59 -3.83
C GLN A 168 5.61 4.23 -4.49
N PHE A 169 4.90 3.97 -5.59
CA PHE A 169 5.02 2.73 -6.36
C PHE A 169 6.47 2.51 -6.82
N GLN A 170 7.07 3.49 -7.49
CA GLN A 170 8.45 3.43 -7.98
C GLN A 170 9.44 3.16 -6.84
N LYS A 171 9.26 3.83 -5.69
CA LYS A 171 10.09 3.62 -4.51
C LYS A 171 9.99 2.19 -3.96
N ARG A 172 8.81 1.56 -4.00
CA ARG A 172 8.63 0.16 -3.58
C ARG A 172 9.31 -0.80 -4.55
N LEU A 173 9.09 -0.63 -5.86
CA LEU A 173 9.72 -1.48 -6.87
C LEU A 173 11.24 -1.43 -6.80
N GLN A 174 11.83 -0.23 -6.74
CA GLN A 174 13.29 -0.04 -6.63
C GLN A 174 13.89 -0.70 -5.38
N ARG A 175 13.18 -0.65 -4.24
CA ARG A 175 13.64 -1.31 -3.00
C ARG A 175 13.73 -2.82 -3.16
N ILE A 176 12.75 -3.44 -3.84
CA ILE A 176 12.73 -4.88 -4.06
C ILE A 176 13.75 -5.27 -5.14
N GLU A 177 13.88 -4.48 -6.21
CA GLU A 177 14.82 -4.72 -7.30
C GLU A 177 16.26 -4.83 -6.80
N LYS A 178 16.62 -4.03 -5.78
CA LYS A 178 17.94 -4.11 -5.13
C LYS A 178 18.28 -5.53 -4.66
N ALA A 179 17.29 -6.30 -4.20
CA ALA A 179 17.49 -7.65 -3.68
C ALA A 179 17.94 -8.66 -4.74
N ARG A 180 17.68 -8.40 -6.03
CA ARG A 180 18.19 -9.22 -7.13
C ARG A 180 19.73 -9.31 -7.14
N ARG A 181 20.39 -8.30 -6.56
CA ARG A 181 21.85 -8.20 -6.49
C ARG A 181 22.41 -8.54 -5.11
N GLN A 182 21.57 -9.00 -4.18
CA GLN A 182 21.97 -9.32 -2.81
C GLN A 182 22.02 -10.84 -2.61
N SER A 183 22.98 -11.32 -1.84
CA SER A 183 22.93 -12.69 -1.32
C SER A 183 21.84 -12.82 -0.27
N LEU A 184 21.35 -14.04 -0.05
CA LEU A 184 20.38 -14.32 1.02
C LEU A 184 20.91 -13.87 2.39
N GLU A 185 22.17 -14.13 2.69
CA GLU A 185 22.82 -13.70 3.94
C GLU A 185 22.77 -12.18 4.11
N ALA A 186 23.06 -11.42 3.05
CA ALA A 186 23.00 -9.96 3.09
C ALA A 186 21.58 -9.44 3.33
N VAL A 187 20.55 -10.13 2.81
CA VAL A 187 19.13 -9.78 3.07
C VAL A 187 18.74 -10.09 4.51
N LEU A 188 19.18 -11.23 5.05
CA LEU A 188 18.80 -11.68 6.39
C LEU A 188 19.50 -10.90 7.51
N TYR A 189 20.78 -10.54 7.33
CA TYR A 189 21.62 -10.01 8.41
C TYR A 189 22.22 -8.63 8.14
N GLY A 190 22.01 -8.05 6.95
CA GLY A 190 22.44 -6.68 6.64
C GLY A 190 23.93 -6.51 6.35
N THR A 191 24.73 -7.56 6.45
CA THR A 191 26.16 -7.58 6.07
C THR A 191 26.45 -8.76 5.16
N ALA A 192 27.04 -8.53 3.99
CA ALA A 192 27.76 -9.59 3.30
C ALA A 192 29.01 -9.90 4.13
N HIS A 193 29.10 -11.06 4.77
CA HIS A 193 30.40 -11.54 5.21
C HIS A 193 31.28 -11.70 3.97
N PRO A 194 32.52 -11.19 3.96
CA PRO A 194 33.42 -11.45 2.85
C PRO A 194 33.61 -12.97 2.75
N ALA A 195 33.18 -13.54 1.62
CA ALA A 195 33.41 -14.94 1.33
C ALA A 195 34.93 -15.15 1.18
N GLY A 196 35.51 -15.84 2.16
CA GLY A 196 36.87 -16.39 2.08
C GLY A 196 37.97 -15.49 2.66
N ALA A 197 38.50 -15.93 3.80
CA ALA A 197 39.93 -15.89 4.09
C ALA A 197 40.40 -17.34 4.29
#